data_AF-A0A8S3JL52-F1
#
_entry.id   AF-A0A8S3JL52-F1
#
_cell.length_a   1.000
_cell.length_b   1.000
_cell.length_c   1.000
_cell.angle_alpha   90.00
_cell.angle_beta   90.00
_cell.angle_gamma   90.00
#
_symmetry.space_group_name_H-M   'P 1'
#
loop_
_entity.id
_entity.type
_entity.pdbx_description
1 polymer ?
#
loop_
_entity_poly.entity_id
_entity_poly.type
_entity_poly.pdbx_seq_one_letter_code
_entity_poly.pdbx_strand_id
1 'polypeptide(L)'
;MHGAGALIAFVCAPGIPAIDIPAGQVPRNGLFTKYLLRHIKTPNEDIRMILSVVRKEVKQDSKSRQIPFVSDGLLEKNISLCDQPR
;
A
#
# COMPACT_ATOMS: atom_id res chain seq x y z
N MET A 1 2.32 -23.43 -2.46
CA MET A 1 2.51 -22.38 -1.43
C MET A 1 1.12 -22.03 -0.89
N HIS A 2 0.83 -22.23 0.39
CA HIS A 2 -0.55 -22.04 0.91
C HIS A 2 -0.88 -20.58 1.28
N GLY A 3 0.07 -19.62 1.16
CA GLY A 3 -0.17 -18.18 1.39
C GLY A 3 -0.55 -17.76 2.81
N ALA A 4 -0.78 -18.71 3.72
CA ALA A 4 -1.16 -18.47 5.10
C ALA A 4 -0.08 -17.66 5.84
N GLY A 5 -0.51 -16.60 6.52
CA GLY A 5 0.36 -15.68 7.25
C GLY A 5 1.06 -14.63 6.38
N ALA A 6 0.82 -14.60 5.06
CA ALA A 6 1.43 -13.64 4.16
C ALA A 6 0.44 -12.55 3.71
N LEU A 7 0.94 -11.32 3.58
CA LEU A 7 0.24 -10.24 2.88
C LEU A 7 1.16 -9.71 1.77
N ILE A 8 0.63 -9.65 0.55
CA ILE A 8 1.36 -9.18 -0.62
C ILE A 8 0.62 -8.00 -1.21
N ALA A 9 1.23 -6.82 -1.17
CA ALA A 9 0.71 -5.60 -1.76
C ALA A 9 1.42 -5.30 -3.10
N PHE A 10 0.66 -5.33 -4.18
CA PHE A 10 1.12 -5.00 -5.54
C PHE A 10 0.82 -3.54 -5.84
N VAL A 11 1.78 -2.85 -6.45
CA VAL A 11 1.67 -1.42 -6.80
C VAL A 11 0.57 -1.14 -7.84
N CYS A 12 0.19 -2.14 -8.63
CA CYS A 12 -0.84 -2.08 -9.66
C CYS A 12 -1.48 -3.47 -9.87
N ALA A 13 -2.67 -3.49 -10.46
CA ALA A 13 -3.36 -4.72 -10.83
C ALA A 13 -2.67 -5.39 -12.05
N PRO A 14 -2.87 -6.71 -12.24
CA PRO A 14 -2.35 -7.41 -13.41
C PRO A 14 -2.76 -6.73 -14.72
N GLY A 15 -1.80 -6.54 -15.63
CA GLY A 15 -2.02 -5.89 -16.92
C GLY A 15 -2.14 -4.36 -16.89
N ILE A 16 -2.06 -3.73 -15.71
CA ILE A 16 -2.09 -2.27 -15.57
C ILE A 16 -0.70 -1.78 -15.16
N PRO A 17 -0.06 -0.86 -15.90
CA PRO A 17 1.25 -0.33 -15.52
C PRO A 17 1.16 0.58 -14.28
N ALA A 18 2.22 0.58 -13.47
CA ALA A 18 2.37 1.55 -12.39
C ALA A 18 2.84 2.91 -12.94
N ILE A 19 2.39 4.00 -12.33
CA ILE A 19 2.89 5.34 -12.64
C ILE A 19 4.24 5.50 -11.95
N ASP A 20 5.28 5.68 -12.77
CA ASP A 20 6.61 5.99 -12.32
C ASP A 20 6.97 7.45 -12.60
N ILE A 21 8.00 7.92 -11.91
CA ILE A 21 8.52 9.28 -11.95
C ILE A 21 9.94 9.21 -12.52
N PRO A 22 10.32 10.11 -13.45
CA PRO A 22 11.69 10.13 -13.93
C PRO A 22 12.68 10.39 -12.79
N ALA A 23 13.86 9.74 -12.86
CA ALA A 23 14.91 9.91 -11.88
C ALA A 23 15.29 11.40 -11.70
N GLY A 24 15.47 11.81 -10.45
CA GLY A 24 15.83 13.20 -10.10
C GLY A 24 14.66 14.18 -10.03
N GLN A 25 13.42 13.74 -10.27
CA GLN A 25 12.22 14.58 -10.13
C GLN A 25 11.56 14.46 -8.75
N VAL A 26 10.72 15.44 -8.41
CA VAL A 26 9.92 15.48 -7.18
C VAL A 26 8.45 15.17 -7.54
N PRO A 27 7.76 14.27 -6.81
CA PRO A 27 8.24 13.50 -5.65
C PRO A 27 9.28 12.45 -6.04
N ARG A 28 10.12 12.02 -5.09
CA ARG A 28 11.18 11.00 -5.28
C ARG A 28 10.66 9.56 -5.40
N ASN A 29 9.45 9.29 -4.91
CA ASN A 29 8.88 7.94 -4.88
C ASN A 29 7.67 7.85 -5.81
N GLY A 30 7.48 6.69 -6.44
CA GLY A 30 6.28 6.38 -7.23
C GLY A 30 4.99 6.54 -6.43
N LEU A 31 3.85 6.67 -7.13
CA LEU A 31 2.58 7.10 -6.54
C LEU A 31 2.12 6.22 -5.38
N PHE A 32 2.25 4.89 -5.51
CA PHE A 32 1.93 3.95 -4.44
C PHE A 32 2.81 4.17 -3.20
N THR A 33 4.13 4.21 -3.38
CA THR A 33 5.10 4.37 -2.30
C THR A 33 4.95 5.71 -1.59
N LYS A 34 4.63 6.78 -2.32
CA LYS A 34 4.29 8.10 -1.75
C LYS A 34 3.17 7.96 -0.70
N TYR A 35 2.07 7.28 -1.04
CA TYR A 35 0.94 7.10 -0.14
C TYR A 35 1.19 6.07 0.95
N LEU A 36 1.91 4.98 0.65
CA LEU A 36 2.31 4.02 1.67
C LEU A 36 3.13 4.69 2.77
N LEU A 37 4.17 5.46 2.42
CA LEU A 37 5.02 6.13 3.40
C LEU A 37 4.26 7.15 4.27
N ARG A 38 3.19 7.73 3.74
CA ARG A 38 2.32 8.65 4.47
C ARG A 38 1.55 7.95 5.60
N HIS A 39 1.09 6.71 5.38
CA HIS A 39 0.19 6.01 6.29
C HIS A 39 0.82 4.83 7.05
N ILE A 40 1.93 4.27 6.58
CA ILE A 40 2.54 3.07 7.19
C ILE A 40 3.03 3.30 8.63
N LYS A 41 3.22 4.58 9.00
CA LYS A 41 3.63 4.99 10.34
C LYS A 41 2.47 5.33 11.27
N THR A 42 1.22 5.16 10.83
CA THR A 42 0.05 5.43 11.67
C THR A 42 0.05 4.43 12.83
N PRO A 43 0.14 4.90 14.09
CA PRO A 43 0.22 3.98 15.21
C PRO A 43 -1.07 3.21 15.43
N ASN A 44 -0.95 1.94 15.85
CA ASN A 44 -2.06 1.06 16.20
C ASN A 44 -3.08 0.82 15.07
N GLU A 45 -2.76 1.17 13.82
CA GLU A 45 -3.65 0.97 12.67
C GLU A 45 -3.40 -0.40 12.04
N ASP A 46 -4.49 -1.12 11.72
CA ASP A 46 -4.37 -2.41 11.05
C ASP A 46 -3.81 -2.21 9.62
N ILE A 47 -2.84 -3.03 9.23
CA ILE A 47 -2.18 -2.97 7.92
C ILE A 47 -3.18 -3.02 6.74
N ARG A 48 -4.32 -3.70 6.88
CA ARG A 48 -5.37 -3.75 5.86
C ARG A 48 -6.08 -2.42 5.73
N MET A 49 -6.29 -1.70 6.82
CA MET A 49 -6.88 -0.37 6.79
C MET A 49 -5.91 0.61 6.12
N ILE A 50 -4.63 0.59 6.52
CA ILE A 50 -3.57 1.36 5.86
C ILE A 50 -3.59 1.12 4.34
N LEU A 51 -3.56 -0.15 3.92
CA LEU A 51 -3.53 -0.49 2.50
C LEU A 51 -4.84 -0.15 1.77
N SER A 52 -5.98 -0.19 2.44
CA SER A 52 -7.26 0.27 1.89
C SER A 52 -7.22 1.76 1.56
N VAL A 53 -6.72 2.60 2.48
CA VAL A 53 -6.55 4.04 2.26
C VAL A 53 -5.54 4.33 1.15
N VAL A 54 -4.39 3.65 1.16
CA VAL A 54 -3.37 3.79 0.10
C VAL A 54 -3.97 3.47 -1.27
N ARG A 55 -4.72 2.38 -1.40
CA ARG A 55 -5.38 2.00 -2.66
C ARG A 55 -6.37 3.05 -3.15
N LYS A 56 -7.17 3.60 -2.22
CA LYS A 56 -8.14 4.67 -2.50
C LYS A 56 -7.43 5.90 -3.05
N GLU A 57 -6.39 6.39 -2.39
CA GLU A 57 -5.67 7.60 -2.79
C GLU A 57 -4.91 7.40 -4.10
N VAL A 58 -4.27 6.26 -4.33
CA VAL A 58 -3.61 5.95 -5.61
C VAL A 58 -4.62 5.93 -6.76
N LYS A 59 -5.78 5.29 -6.57
CA LYS A 59 -6.85 5.29 -7.59
C LYS A 59 -7.34 6.70 -7.90
N GLN A 60 -7.51 7.54 -6.88
CA GLN A 60 -7.99 8.91 -7.04
C GLN A 60 -6.96 9.77 -7.80
N ASP A 61 -5.72 9.82 -7.33
CA ASP A 61 -4.65 10.64 -7.94
C ASP A 61 -4.27 10.18 -9.34
N SER A 62 -4.28 8.88 -9.59
CA SER A 62 -4.00 8.33 -10.91
C SER A 62 -5.16 8.49 -11.90
N LYS A 63 -6.31 9.02 -11.47
CA LYS A 63 -7.57 9.01 -12.24
C LYS A 63 -7.93 7.60 -12.72
N SER A 64 -7.80 6.62 -11.83
CA SER A 64 -8.01 5.19 -12.06
C SER A 64 -7.05 4.52 -13.07
N ARG A 65 -5.96 5.19 -13.47
CA ARG A 65 -4.91 4.58 -14.31
C ARG A 65 -4.01 3.61 -13.55
N GLN A 66 -3.95 3.72 -12.22
CA GLN A 66 -3.25 2.80 -11.35
C GLN A 66 -4.18 2.36 -10.22
N ILE A 67 -4.40 1.05 -10.13
CA ILE A 67 -5.25 0.45 -9.10
C ILE A 67 -4.40 -0.61 -8.38
N PRO A 68 -3.90 -0.35 -7.16
CA PRO A 68 -3.10 -1.34 -6.44
C PRO A 68 -3.96 -2.53 -5.98
N PHE A 69 -3.33 -3.70 -5.91
CA PHE A 69 -3.97 -4.97 -5.56
C PHE A 69 -3.30 -5.55 -4.31
N VAL A 70 -4.07 -6.22 -3.46
CA VAL A 70 -3.54 -6.86 -2.23
C VAL A 70 -4.04 -8.29 -2.19
N SER A 71 -3.12 -9.23 -2.05
CA SER A 71 -3.41 -10.61 -1.68
C SER A 71 -3.16 -10.76 -0.19
N ASP A 72 -4.20 -11.13 0.55
CA ASP A 72 -4.17 -11.19 2.02
C ASP A 72 -4.47 -12.61 2.49
N GLY A 73 -3.47 -13.22 3.13
CA GLY A 73 -3.57 -14.50 3.82
C GLY A 73 -3.25 -14.38 5.32
N LEU A 74 -3.25 -13.18 5.90
CA LEU A 74 -3.00 -13.02 7.34
C LEU A 74 -4.15 -13.64 8.15
N LEU A 75 -3.78 -14.40 9.18
CA LEU A 75 -4.75 -15.13 10.01
C LEU A 75 -5.28 -14.28 11.16
N GLU A 76 -4.46 -13.36 11.66
CA GLU A 76 -4.77 -12.49 12.79
C GLU A 76 -5.36 -11.15 12.36
N LYS A 77 -6.07 -10.51 13.31
CA LYS A 77 -6.63 -9.15 13.17
C LYS A 77 -5.76 -8.14 13.92
N ASN A 78 -5.88 -6.87 13.57
CA ASN A 78 -5.20 -5.74 14.20
C ASN A 78 -3.66 -5.86 14.12
N ILE A 79 -3.16 -6.25 12.95
CA ILE A 79 -1.71 -6.28 12.70
C ILE A 79 -1.23 -4.85 12.47
N SER A 80 -0.65 -4.26 13.50
CA SER A 80 -0.01 -2.93 13.49
C SER A 80 1.49 -3.07 13.23
N LEU A 81 2.05 -2.11 12.48
CA LEU A 81 3.50 -2.02 12.25
C LEU A 81 4.19 -0.99 13.16
N CYS A 82 3.40 -0.18 13.86
CA CYS A 82 3.88 0.90 14.71
C CYS A 82 3.08 0.86 16.01
N ASP A 83 3.53 0.05 16.94
CA ASP A 83 2.96 0.02 18.28
C ASP A 83 3.44 1.23 19.07
N GLN A 84 2.56 1.81 19.89
CA GLN A 84 3.01 2.78 20.89
C GLN A 84 3.92 2.08 21.91
N PRO A 85 5.03 2.72 22.36
CA PRO A 85 5.76 2.22 23.51
C PRO A 85 4.79 2.15 24.71
N ARG A 86 4.78 0.98 25.37
CA ARG A 86 4.00 0.75 26.59
C ARG A 86 4.45 1.64 27.73
#